data_AF-G7VGW1-F1
#
_entry.id   AF-G7VGW1-F1
#
_cell.length_a   1.000
_cell.length_b   1.000
_cell.length_c   1.000
_cell.angle_alpha   90.00
_cell.angle_beta   90.00
_cell.angle_gamma   90.00
#
_symmetry.space_group_name_H-M   'P 1'
#
loop_
_entity.id
_entity.type
_entity.pdbx_description
1 polymer ?
#
loop_
_entity_poly.entity_id
_entity_poly.type
_entity_poly.pdbx_seq_one_letter_code
_entity_poly.pdbx_strand_id
1 'polypeptide(L)' 'MSDKRRSVEENLRRLPVDYTEEDGEIVVKVGKGKRLPESQFRETINELKKMGFKFDPDTKTWRKRA' A
#
# COMPACT_ATOMS: atom_id res chain seq x y z
N MET A 1 -17.77 -13.15 -0.86
CA MET A 1 -16.67 -12.38 -1.51
C MET A 1 -15.88 -11.68 -0.40
N SER A 2 -15.01 -12.40 0.34
CA SER A 2 -14.38 -11.81 1.56
C SER A 2 -12.89 -12.12 1.73
N ASP A 3 -12.33 -13.07 0.98
CA ASP A 3 -10.93 -13.51 1.19
C ASP A 3 -9.88 -12.54 0.63
N LYS A 4 -10.13 -11.91 -0.51
CA LYS A 4 -9.11 -11.07 -1.18
C LYS A 4 -8.75 -9.81 -0.42
N ARG A 5 -9.67 -9.21 0.35
CA ARG A 5 -9.39 -7.98 1.14
C ARG A 5 -8.50 -8.27 2.34
N ARG A 6 -8.84 -9.31 3.11
CA ARG A 6 -8.04 -9.75 4.26
C ARG A 6 -6.60 -10.05 3.88
N SER A 7 -6.38 -10.77 2.77
CA SER A 7 -5.01 -11.07 2.33
C SER A 7 -4.22 -9.81 1.94
N VAL A 8 -4.87 -8.76 1.44
CA VAL A 8 -4.18 -7.50 1.09
C VAL A 8 -3.78 -6.76 2.37
N GLU A 9 -4.68 -6.60 3.32
CA GLU A 9 -4.39 -5.93 4.59
C GLU A 9 -3.30 -6.66 5.39
N GLU A 10 -3.34 -8.00 5.43
CA GLU A 10 -2.28 -8.79 6.09
C GLU A 10 -0.91 -8.62 5.43
N ASN A 11 -0.85 -8.52 4.10
CA ASN A 11 0.41 -8.23 3.40
C ASN A 11 0.89 -6.80 3.68
N LEU A 12 0.00 -5.81 3.68
CA LEU A 12 0.35 -4.42 4.01
C LEU A 12 0.92 -4.30 5.42
N ARG A 13 0.37 -5.03 6.41
CA ARG A 13 0.89 -5.04 7.78
C ARG A 13 2.32 -5.59 7.89
N ARG A 14 2.73 -6.46 6.97
CA ARG A 14 4.09 -7.01 6.89
C ARG A 14 5.07 -6.09 6.17
N LEU A 15 4.56 -5.13 5.39
CA LEU A 15 5.36 -4.17 4.65
C LEU A 15 5.62 -2.91 5.49
N PRO A 16 6.71 -2.17 5.21
CA PRO A 16 7.02 -0.89 5.87
C PRO A 16 6.15 0.25 5.31
N VAL A 17 4.84 0.07 5.35
CA VAL A 17 3.84 1.01 4.86
C VAL A 17 2.85 1.34 5.95
N ASP A 18 2.35 2.57 5.93
CA ASP A 18 1.13 2.92 6.64
C ASP A 18 -0.03 2.80 5.68
N TYR A 19 -1.16 2.27 6.13
CA TYR A 19 -2.37 2.25 5.34
C TYR A 19 -3.56 2.73 6.16
N THR A 20 -4.49 3.41 5.49
CA THR A 20 -5.72 3.96 6.04
C THR A 20 -6.86 3.60 5.10
N GLU A 21 -8.06 3.41 5.64
CA GLU A 21 -9.27 3.27 4.82
C GLU A 21 -9.98 4.62 4.80
N GLU A 22 -10.18 5.19 3.61
CA GLU A 22 -10.86 6.46 3.39
C GLU A 22 -11.96 6.24 2.34
N ASP A 23 -13.22 6.55 2.68
CA ASP A 23 -14.37 6.42 1.76
C ASP A 23 -14.52 5.04 1.06
N GLY A 24 -14.08 3.96 1.72
CA GLY A 24 -14.09 2.60 1.15
C GLY A 24 -12.93 2.29 0.19
N GLU A 25 -11.91 3.14 0.17
CA GLU A 25 -10.64 2.93 -0.53
C GLU A 25 -9.51 2.72 0.46
N ILE A 26 -8.62 1.78 0.15
CA ILE A 26 -7.40 1.57 0.93
C ILE A 26 -6.33 2.52 0.38
N VAL A 27 -5.92 3.48 1.21
CA VAL A 27 -4.86 4.46 0.94
C VAL A 27 -3.60 4.03 1.68
N VAL A 28 -2.49 3.89 0.97
CA VAL A 28 -1.23 3.37 1.50
C VAL A 28 -0.10 4.39 1.29
N LYS A 29 0.65 4.68 2.35
CA LYS A 29 1.83 5.54 2.36
C LYS A 29 3.07 4.70 2.62
N VAL A 30 4.00 4.73 1.67
CA VAL A 30 5.25 3.97 1.80
C VAL A 30 6.24 4.75 2.67
N GLY A 31 6.85 4.06 3.64
CA GLY A 31 7.95 4.59 4.44
C GLY A 31 7.60 5.08 5.83
N LYS A 32 6.33 5.10 6.24
CA LYS A 32 5.93 5.50 7.61
C LYS A 32 6.57 6.78 8.14
N GLY A 33 6.74 7.79 7.28
CA GLY A 33 7.43 9.05 7.62
C GLY A 33 8.95 8.94 7.76
N LYS A 34 9.55 7.80 7.43
CA LYS A 34 11.01 7.56 7.38
C LYS A 34 11.47 7.30 5.95
N ARG A 35 12.72 7.66 5.64
CA ARG A 35 13.36 7.26 4.37
C ARG A 35 13.65 5.78 4.41
N LEU A 36 12.94 4.99 3.60
CA LEU A 36 13.30 3.61 3.37
C LEU A 36 14.54 3.51 2.47
N PRO A 37 15.37 2.47 2.65
CA PRO A 37 16.36 2.10 1.65
C PRO A 37 15.72 1.93 0.27
N GLU A 38 16.44 2.31 -0.79
CA GLU A 38 15.91 2.23 -2.16
C GLU A 38 15.46 0.81 -2.54
N SER A 39 16.20 -0.21 -2.10
CA SER A 39 15.85 -1.62 -2.29
C SER A 39 14.49 -1.93 -1.67
N GLN A 40 14.31 -1.63 -0.39
CA GLN A 40 13.09 -1.90 0.35
C GLN A 40 11.90 -1.08 -0.18
N PHE A 41 12.15 0.15 -0.60
CA PHE A 41 11.15 0.98 -1.27
C PHE A 41 10.70 0.32 -2.57
N ARG A 42 11.63 -0.04 -3.47
CA ARG A 42 11.31 -0.71 -4.74
C ARG A 42 10.54 -2.01 -4.54
N GLU A 43 10.95 -2.83 -3.58
CA GLU A 43 10.23 -4.08 -3.24
C GLU A 43 8.80 -3.80 -2.79
N THR A 44 8.62 -2.86 -1.86
CA THR A 44 7.30 -2.46 -1.36
C THR A 44 6.41 -1.96 -2.49
N ILE A 45 6.96 -1.11 -3.36
CA ILE A 45 6.24 -0.57 -4.53
C ILE A 45 5.84 -1.68 -5.51
N ASN A 46 6.71 -2.65 -5.76
CA ASN A 46 6.39 -3.80 -6.61
C ASN A 46 5.27 -4.65 -6.01
N GLU A 47 5.30 -4.91 -4.70
CA GLU A 47 4.25 -5.66 -4.02
C GLU A 47 2.91 -4.91 -4.06
N LEU A 48 2.91 -3.59 -3.87
CA LEU A 48 1.71 -2.74 -4.02
C LEU A 48 1.13 -2.81 -5.44
N LYS A 49 1.98 -2.74 -6.47
CA LYS A 49 1.55 -2.92 -7.87
C LYS A 49 0.95 -4.30 -8.11
N LYS A 50 1.58 -5.37 -7.62
CA LYS A 50 1.06 -6.75 -7.74
C LYS A 50 -0.28 -6.93 -7.03
N MET A 51 -0.46 -6.27 -5.89
CA MET A 51 -1.72 -6.25 -5.16
C MET A 51 -2.82 -5.42 -5.86
N GLY A 52 -2.48 -4.66 -6.90
CA GLY A 52 -3.42 -3.84 -7.68
C GLY A 52 -3.63 -2.44 -7.11
N PHE A 53 -2.74 -1.94 -6.25
CA PHE A 53 -2.75 -0.54 -5.86
C PHE A 53 -2.25 0.33 -7.02
N LYS A 54 -2.82 1.53 -7.12
CA LYS A 54 -2.40 2.56 -8.07
C LYS A 54 -1.72 3.69 -7.33
N PHE A 55 -0.59 4.15 -7.87
CA PHE A 55 0.08 5.31 -7.32
C PHE A 55 -0.66 6.59 -7.73
N ASP A 56 -1.00 7.39 -6.73
CA ASP A 56 -1.56 8.72 -6.84
C ASP A 56 -0.41 9.74 -6.67
N PRO A 57 0.00 10.45 -7.74
CA PRO A 57 1.12 11.39 -7.68
C PRO A 57 0.78 12.67 -6.91
N ASP A 58 -0.50 13.05 -6.86
CA ASP A 58 -0.97 14.26 -6.17
C ASP A 58 -0.79 14.12 -4.67
N THR A 59 -1.21 12.99 -4.09
CA THR A 59 -1.07 12.74 -2.64
C THR A 59 0.14 11.90 -2.28
N LYS A 60 0.92 11.45 -3.27
CA LYS A 60 2.07 10.55 -3.11
C LYS A 60 1.70 9.27 -2.34
N THR A 61 0.50 8.75 -2.59
CA THR A 61 -0.06 7.58 -1.91
C THR A 61 -0.46 6.50 -2.90
N TRP A 62 -0.57 5.27 -2.44
CA TRP A 62 -1.03 4.13 -3.20
C TRP A 62 -2.48 3.83 -2.85
N ARG A 63 -3.39 3.93 -3.81
CA ARG A 63 -4.82 3.77 -3.59
C ARG A 63 -5.35 2.51 -4.26
N LYS A 64 -6.29 1.84 -3.60
CA LYS A 64 -7.01 0.71 -4.18
C LYS A 64 -8.46 0.73 -3.75
N ARG A 65 -9.35 0.65 -4.72
CA ARG A 65 -10.78 0.47 -4.50
C ARG A 65 -11.06 -0.96 -4.00
N ALA A 66 -11.71 -1.09 -2.85
CA ALA A 66 -12.02 -2.37 -2.20
C ALA A 66 -13.21 -3.10 -2.82
#